data_AF-A0A081DAF0-F1
#
_entry.id   AF-A0A081DAF0-F1
#
_cell.length_a   1.000
_cell.length_b   1.000
_cell.length_c   1.000
_cell.angle_alpha   90.00
_cell.angle_beta   90.00
_cell.angle_gamma   90.00
#
_symmetry.space_group_name_H-M   'P 1'
#
loop_
_entity.id
_entity.type
_entity.pdbx_description
1 polymer ?
#
loop_
_entity_poly.entity_id
_entity_poly.type
_entity_poly.pdbx_seq_one_letter_code
_entity_poly.pdbx_strand_id
1 'polypeptide(L)'
;MDETNLEVSEAPVKWHLFHSLQVINGVLKEAEHSNPDEYNSKTNFQWRFVSVFNKIPRNKVTAPDKVNPSYNITKKQILEELKKARKSIEGWRDLEKNNFYNHAVLMNLNKRKIRKFLRVHSRHHLKIIQDILKK
;
A
#
# COMPACT_ATOMS: atom_id res chain seq x y z
N MET A 1 4.38 19.81 1.19
CA MET A 1 3.64 18.54 1.38
C MET A 1 2.15 18.78 1.63
N ASP A 2 1.72 20.03 1.84
CA ASP A 2 0.32 20.40 2.02
C ASP A 2 -0.37 20.73 0.69
N GLU A 3 0.31 20.56 -0.44
CA GLU A 3 -0.24 20.84 -1.77
C GLU A 3 -1.49 19.98 -2.03
N THR A 4 -2.52 20.61 -2.61
CA THR A 4 -3.83 20.02 -2.93
C THR A 4 -4.24 20.35 -4.37
N ASN A 5 -5.02 19.45 -4.96
CA ASN A 5 -5.74 19.69 -6.21
C ASN A 5 -7.01 18.81 -6.21
N LEU A 6 -8.17 19.43 -5.96
CA LEU A 6 -9.45 18.72 -5.81
C LEU A 6 -9.96 18.07 -7.11
N GLU A 7 -9.49 18.52 -8.27
CA GLU A 7 -9.78 17.86 -9.54
C GLU A 7 -9.06 16.50 -9.66
N VAL A 8 -7.97 16.32 -8.92
CA VAL A 8 -7.14 15.11 -8.93
C VAL A 8 -7.47 14.19 -7.75
N SER A 9 -7.59 14.74 -6.54
CA SER A 9 -7.82 14.00 -5.30
C SER A 9 -8.37 14.92 -4.21
N GLU A 10 -9.29 14.39 -3.40
CA GLU A 10 -9.76 15.06 -2.18
C GLU A 10 -8.65 15.15 -1.11
N ALA A 11 -7.62 14.29 -1.20
CA ALA A 11 -6.56 14.20 -0.23
C ALA A 11 -5.27 14.96 -0.64
N PRO A 12 -4.59 15.65 0.29
CA PRO A 12 -3.34 16.36 0.03
C PRO A 12 -2.16 15.40 -0.19
N VAL A 13 -1.05 15.92 -0.72
CA VAL A 13 0.19 15.16 -0.93
C VAL A 13 0.65 14.40 0.32
N LYS A 14 0.64 15.04 1.50
CA LYS A 14 1.01 14.42 2.78
C LYS A 14 0.19 13.17 3.11
N TRP A 15 -1.10 13.18 2.78
CA TRP A 15 -1.99 12.05 3.04
C TRP A 15 -1.60 10.85 2.17
N HIS A 16 -1.36 11.07 0.88
CA HIS A 16 -0.94 10.00 -0.03
C HIS A 16 0.42 9.41 0.34
N LEU A 17 1.37 10.24 0.75
CA LEU A 17 2.68 9.77 1.24
C LEU A 17 2.52 8.91 2.48
N PHE A 18 1.78 9.40 3.48
CA PHE A 18 1.60 8.71 4.74
C PHE A 18 0.81 7.39 4.57
N HIS A 19 -0.32 7.43 3.85
CA HIS A 19 -1.10 6.24 3.51
C HIS A 19 -0.25 5.19 2.80
N SER A 20 0.54 5.58 1.79
CA SER A 20 1.41 4.65 1.07
C SER A 20 2.42 3.98 1.99
N LEU A 21 2.97 4.69 2.97
CA LEU A 21 3.93 4.14 3.92
C LEU A 21 3.26 3.20 4.94
N GLN A 22 2.08 3.57 5.45
CA GLN A 22 1.31 2.73 6.36
C GLN A 22 0.91 1.40 5.71
N VAL A 23 0.50 1.41 4.43
CA VAL A 23 0.20 0.18 3.68
C VAL A 23 1.44 -0.69 3.55
N ILE A 24 2.60 -0.13 3.20
CA ILE A 24 3.86 -0.90 3.13
C ILE A 24 4.17 -1.53 4.49
N ASN A 25 4.15 -0.74 5.56
CA ASN A 25 4.46 -1.21 6.91
C ASN A 25 3.50 -2.30 7.38
N GLY A 26 2.20 -2.09 7.22
CA GLY A 26 1.18 -3.05 7.65
C GLY A 26 1.26 -4.37 6.89
N VAL A 27 1.38 -4.32 5.56
CA VAL A 27 1.46 -5.52 4.71
C VAL A 27 2.71 -6.34 5.02
N LEU A 28 3.87 -5.68 5.16
CA LEU A 28 5.12 -6.38 5.44
C LEU A 28 5.13 -6.97 6.85
N LYS A 29 4.64 -6.22 7.84
CA LYS A 29 4.50 -6.72 9.21
C LYS A 29 3.60 -7.94 9.29
N GLU A 30 2.44 -7.91 8.62
CA GLU A 30 1.52 -9.06 8.64
C GLU A 30 2.14 -10.27 7.93
N ALA A 31 2.82 -10.06 6.81
CA ALA A 31 3.51 -11.13 6.10
C ALA A 31 4.61 -11.78 6.96
N GLU A 32 5.39 -10.98 7.70
CA GLU A 32 6.42 -11.46 8.62
C GLU A 32 5.87 -12.34 9.75
N HIS A 33 4.67 -12.05 10.24
CA HIS A 33 4.04 -12.81 11.34
C HIS A 33 3.12 -13.93 10.85
N SER A 34 2.98 -14.13 9.53
CA SER A 34 2.15 -15.18 8.96
C SER A 34 2.85 -16.54 9.02
N ASN A 35 2.08 -17.61 9.23
CA ASN A 35 2.57 -18.98 9.11
C ASN A 35 2.56 -19.43 7.64
N PRO A 36 3.70 -19.70 6.98
CA PRO A 36 3.74 -20.12 5.58
C PRO A 36 2.91 -21.36 5.24
N ASP A 37 2.72 -22.27 6.21
CA ASP A 37 1.97 -23.51 6.04
C ASP A 37 0.44 -23.29 5.96
N GLU A 38 -0.04 -22.16 6.47
CA GLU A 38 -1.45 -21.77 6.41
C GLU A 38 -1.82 -21.05 5.10
N TYR A 39 -0.85 -20.87 4.20
CA TYR A 39 -1.08 -20.16 2.95
C TYR A 39 -2.02 -20.94 2.02
N ASN A 40 -3.18 -20.35 1.73
CA ASN A 40 -4.04 -20.78 0.64
C ASN A 40 -3.88 -19.88 -0.59
N SER A 41 -3.80 -20.49 -1.77
CA SER A 41 -3.51 -19.79 -3.03
C SER A 41 -4.72 -19.10 -3.67
N LYS A 42 -5.80 -18.89 -2.91
CA LYS A 42 -7.07 -18.34 -3.42
C LYS A 42 -6.83 -17.03 -4.20
N THR A 43 -7.55 -16.91 -5.31
CA THR A 43 -7.47 -15.77 -6.21
C THR A 43 -8.88 -15.40 -6.64
N ASN A 44 -9.12 -14.10 -6.81
CA ASN A 44 -10.40 -13.59 -7.28
C ASN A 44 -10.24 -12.67 -8.49
N PHE A 45 -11.37 -12.24 -9.04
CA PHE A 45 -11.41 -11.35 -10.20
C PHE A 45 -10.73 -10.00 -9.92
N GLN A 46 -10.86 -9.48 -8.69
CA GLN A 46 -10.25 -8.22 -8.25
C GLN A 46 -8.72 -8.30 -8.28
N TRP A 47 -8.13 -9.37 -7.74
CA TRP A 47 -6.68 -9.62 -7.85
C TRP A 47 -6.25 -9.76 -9.32
N ARG A 48 -7.03 -10.48 -10.13
CA ARG A 48 -6.73 -10.63 -11.56
C ARG A 48 -6.71 -9.28 -12.27
N PHE A 49 -7.68 -8.41 -12.00
CA PHE A 49 -7.73 -7.05 -12.53
C PHE A 49 -6.48 -6.24 -12.13
N VAL A 50 -6.18 -6.15 -10.84
CA VAL A 50 -5.02 -5.37 -10.34
C VAL A 50 -3.70 -5.92 -10.90
N SER A 51 -3.55 -7.24 -10.96
CA SER A 51 -2.31 -7.88 -11.41
C SER A 51 -2.07 -7.78 -12.93
N VAL A 52 -3.13 -7.83 -13.74
CA VAL A 52 -3.08 -7.69 -15.21
C VAL A 52 -2.92 -6.22 -15.61
N PHE A 53 -3.83 -5.35 -15.15
CA PHE A 53 -3.87 -3.96 -15.60
C PHE A 53 -2.85 -3.06 -14.90
N ASN A 54 -2.25 -3.51 -13.78
CA ASN A 54 -1.29 -2.72 -12.99
C ASN A 54 -1.83 -1.34 -12.58
N LYS A 55 -3.14 -1.24 -12.41
CA LYS A 55 -3.85 0.01 -12.14
C LYS A 55 -4.86 -0.20 -11.03
N ILE A 56 -4.99 0.82 -10.19
CA ILE A 56 -6.08 0.98 -9.25
C ILE A 56 -6.90 2.17 -9.76
N PRO A 57 -8.21 2.00 -10.01
CA PRO A 57 -9.05 3.11 -10.46
C PRO A 57 -9.15 4.18 -9.37
N ARG A 58 -8.99 5.45 -9.76
CA ARG A 58 -9.17 6.59 -8.84
C ARG A 58 -10.63 6.72 -8.42
N ASN A 59 -10.86 7.19 -7.20
CA ASN A 59 -12.18 7.50 -6.63
C ASN A 59 -13.19 6.33 -6.64
N LYS A 60 -12.70 5.09 -6.81
CA LYS A 60 -13.53 3.86 -6.81
C LYS A 60 -13.17 2.90 -5.67
N VAL A 61 -12.15 3.22 -4.89
CA VAL A 61 -11.65 2.38 -3.80
C VAL A 61 -11.40 3.26 -2.60
N THR A 62 -12.00 2.88 -1.47
CA THR A 62 -11.80 3.56 -0.18
C THR A 62 -10.62 2.93 0.55
N ALA A 63 -9.77 3.76 1.16
CA ALA A 63 -8.69 3.28 2.03
C ALA A 63 -9.28 2.58 3.26
N PRO A 64 -8.75 1.42 3.70
CA PRO A 64 -9.19 0.77 4.93
C PRO A 64 -8.95 1.65 6.16
N ASP A 65 -9.86 1.62 7.14
CA ASP A 65 -9.80 2.47 8.34
C ASP A 65 -8.44 2.44 9.05
N LYS A 66 -7.83 1.24 9.16
CA LYS A 66 -6.52 1.03 9.80
C LYS A 66 -5.38 1.84 9.16
N VAL A 67 -5.51 2.19 7.89
CA VAL A 67 -4.51 2.93 7.10
C VAL A 67 -5.15 4.13 6.42
N ASN A 68 -6.24 4.65 6.98
CA ASN A 68 -6.89 5.88 6.54
C ASN A 68 -6.50 7.01 7.49
N PRO A 69 -5.38 7.70 7.26
CA PRO A 69 -4.90 8.71 8.20
C PRO A 69 -5.84 9.91 8.24
N SER A 70 -5.92 10.54 9.41
CA SER A 70 -6.56 11.86 9.52
C SER A 70 -5.81 12.87 8.64
N TYR A 71 -6.45 14.00 8.33
CA TYR A 71 -5.79 15.06 7.54
C TYR A 71 -4.71 15.82 8.32
N ASN A 72 -4.67 15.66 9.65
CA ASN A 72 -3.72 16.32 10.55
C ASN A 72 -2.41 15.54 10.67
N ILE A 73 -1.73 15.37 9.53
CA ILE A 73 -0.45 14.63 9.44
C ILE A 73 0.70 15.61 9.49
N THR A 74 1.66 15.36 10.38
CA THR A 74 2.91 16.13 10.48
C THR A 74 4.01 15.52 9.63
N LYS A 75 4.97 16.35 9.19
CA LYS A 75 6.18 15.88 8.50
C LYS A 75 6.95 14.85 9.32
N LYS A 76 7.01 15.01 10.65
CA LYS A 76 7.68 14.08 11.56
C LYS A 76 7.08 12.68 11.47
N GLN A 77 5.75 12.56 11.50
CA GLN A 77 5.06 11.27 11.38
C GLN A 77 5.36 10.59 10.05
N ILE A 78 5.40 11.33 8.93
CA ILE A 78 5.77 10.77 7.62
C ILE A 78 7.19 10.21 7.63
N LEU A 79 8.14 10.95 8.21
CA LEU A 79 9.53 10.51 8.31
C LEU A 79 9.69 9.28 9.21
N GLU A 80 8.90 9.18 10.28
CA GLU A 80 8.86 8.00 11.14
C GLU A 80 8.31 6.77 10.41
N GLU A 81 7.19 6.91 9.67
CA GLU A 81 6.64 5.83 8.85
C GLU A 81 7.61 5.42 7.72
N LEU A 82 8.35 6.37 7.14
CA LEU A 82 9.39 6.09 6.16
C LEU A 82 10.55 5.29 6.76
N LYS A 83 10.99 5.65 7.97
CA LYS A 83 12.02 4.90 8.70
C LYS A 83 11.57 3.47 8.98
N LYS A 84 10.32 3.28 9.41
CA LYS A 84 9.71 1.95 9.60
C LYS A 84 9.69 1.18 8.29
N ALA A 85 9.26 1.80 7.18
CA ALA A 85 9.19 1.13 5.88
C ALA A 85 10.54 0.65 5.39
N ARG A 86 11.60 1.46 5.56
CA ARG A 86 12.96 1.03 5.25
C ARG A 86 13.37 -0.20 6.05
N LYS A 87 13.11 -0.20 7.37
CA LYS A 87 13.40 -1.35 8.24
C LYS A 87 12.59 -2.60 7.84
N SER A 88 11.30 -2.46 7.57
CA SER A 88 10.45 -3.59 7.14
C SER A 88 10.90 -4.19 5.80
N ILE A 89 11.47 -3.38 4.91
CA ILE A 89 12.04 -3.87 3.64
C ILE A 89 13.31 -4.69 3.87
N GLU A 90 14.08 -4.45 4.93
CA GLU A 90 15.27 -5.25 5.24
C GLU A 90 14.88 -6.71 5.54
N GLY A 91 13.84 -6.93 6.36
CA GLY A 91 13.31 -8.27 6.67
C GLY A 91 12.58 -8.98 5.51
N TRP A 92 12.32 -8.28 4.40
CA TRP A 92 11.67 -8.86 3.22
C TRP A 92 12.43 -10.05 2.62
N ARG A 93 13.77 -10.03 2.72
CA ARG A 93 14.62 -11.08 2.14
C ARG A 93 14.40 -12.40 2.84
N ASP A 94 14.18 -12.36 4.15
CA ASP A 94 14.08 -13.54 5.02
C ASP A 94 12.71 -14.22 4.96
N LEU A 95 11.69 -13.54 4.40
CA LEU A 95 10.36 -14.15 4.22
C LEU A 95 10.42 -15.38 3.31
N GLU A 96 9.72 -16.43 3.69
CA GLU A 96 9.48 -17.59 2.86
C GLU A 96 8.55 -17.27 1.69
N LYS A 97 8.53 -18.17 0.70
CA LYS A 97 7.70 -18.04 -0.51
C LYS A 97 6.22 -17.85 -0.18
N ASN A 98 5.74 -18.51 0.87
CA ASN A 98 4.32 -18.59 1.23
C ASN A 98 3.95 -17.71 2.42
N ASN A 99 4.87 -16.98 3.06
CA ASN A 99 4.47 -15.89 3.93
C ASN A 99 3.51 -14.96 3.18
N PHE A 100 2.41 -14.62 3.85
CA PHE A 100 1.26 -14.00 3.19
C PHE A 100 0.62 -12.88 4.01
N TYR A 101 -0.03 -11.99 3.27
CA TYR A 101 -0.87 -10.92 3.79
C TYR A 101 -2.33 -11.26 3.47
N ASN A 102 -3.21 -11.20 4.47
CA ASN A 102 -4.63 -11.42 4.28
C ASN A 102 -5.31 -10.11 3.89
N HIS A 103 -5.48 -9.90 2.58
CA HIS A 103 -6.15 -8.72 2.09
C HIS A 103 -7.67 -8.94 2.04
N ALA A 104 -8.46 -8.11 2.75
CA ALA A 104 -9.93 -8.21 2.82
C ALA A 104 -10.61 -8.35 1.44
N VAL A 105 -10.19 -7.55 0.45
CA VAL A 105 -10.71 -7.61 -0.93
C VAL A 105 -9.91 -8.52 -1.88
N LEU A 106 -8.58 -8.59 -1.77
CA LEU A 106 -7.72 -9.30 -2.74
C LEU A 106 -7.39 -10.75 -2.35
N MET A 107 -7.93 -11.23 -1.22
CA MET A 107 -7.61 -12.52 -0.62
C MET A 107 -6.13 -12.62 -0.18
N ASN A 108 -5.65 -13.85 0.08
CA ASN A 108 -4.30 -14.09 0.56
C ASN A 108 -3.25 -13.82 -0.52
N LEU A 109 -2.38 -12.85 -0.23
CA LEU A 109 -1.27 -12.46 -1.08
C LEU A 109 0.03 -13.03 -0.50
N ASN A 110 0.66 -14.01 -1.17
CA ASN A 110 1.99 -14.47 -0.78
C ASN A 110 3.10 -13.48 -1.17
N LYS A 111 4.35 -13.76 -0.79
CA LYS A 111 5.55 -12.93 -1.10
C LYS A 111 5.56 -12.38 -2.53
N ARG A 112 5.27 -13.21 -3.55
CA ARG A 112 5.22 -12.77 -4.95
C ARG A 112 4.07 -11.78 -5.21
N LYS A 113 2.87 -12.10 -4.73
CA LYS A 113 1.67 -11.25 -4.90
C LYS A 113 1.81 -9.93 -4.12
N ILE A 114 2.33 -9.97 -2.88
CA ILE A 114 2.62 -8.77 -2.06
C ILE A 114 3.55 -7.81 -2.81
N ARG A 115 4.68 -8.29 -3.34
CA ARG A 115 5.61 -7.46 -4.11
C ARG A 115 4.92 -6.75 -5.28
N LYS A 116 4.03 -7.47 -5.97
CA LYS A 116 3.27 -6.93 -7.10
C LYS A 116 2.24 -5.89 -6.62
N PHE A 117 1.51 -6.19 -5.55
CA PHE A 117 0.53 -5.30 -4.93
C PHE A 117 1.16 -3.99 -4.48
N LEU A 118 2.20 -4.04 -3.63
CA LEU A 118 2.90 -2.86 -3.13
C LEU A 118 3.44 -2.00 -4.27
N ARG A 119 4.01 -2.61 -5.31
CA ARG A 119 4.47 -1.87 -6.49
C ARG A 119 3.34 -1.15 -7.22
N VAL A 120 2.18 -1.78 -7.41
CA VAL A 120 1.03 -1.16 -8.09
C VAL A 120 0.45 -0.03 -7.23
N HIS A 121 0.27 -0.29 -5.94
CA HIS A 121 -0.27 0.65 -4.96
C HIS A 121 0.62 1.89 -4.80
N SER A 122 1.93 1.72 -4.55
CA SER A 122 2.85 2.86 -4.40
C SER A 122 2.95 3.69 -5.67
N ARG A 123 2.99 3.05 -6.85
CA ARG A 123 2.99 3.79 -8.13
C ARG A 123 1.69 4.56 -8.36
N HIS A 124 0.56 3.99 -7.97
CA HIS A 124 -0.73 4.68 -8.04
C HIS A 124 -0.71 5.98 -7.21
N HIS A 125 -0.24 5.93 -5.95
CA HIS A 125 -0.14 7.12 -5.11
C HIS A 125 0.91 8.13 -5.59
N LEU A 126 2.08 7.66 -6.05
CA LEU A 126 3.08 8.55 -6.65
C LEU A 126 2.54 9.27 -7.89
N LYS A 127 1.74 8.60 -8.72
CA LYS A 127 1.09 9.23 -9.87
C LYS A 127 0.07 10.29 -9.44
N ILE A 128 -0.72 10.03 -8.40
CA ILE A 128 -1.65 11.03 -7.84
C ILE A 128 -0.88 12.25 -7.34
N ILE A 129 0.19 12.04 -6.56
CA ILE A 129 1.04 13.13 -6.07
C ILE A 129 1.63 13.94 -7.22
N GLN A 130 2.17 13.27 -8.25
CA GLN A 130 2.69 13.95 -9.43
C GLN A 130 1.63 14.80 -10.12
N ASP A 131 0.40 14.29 -10.24
CA ASP A 131 -0.69 15.03 -10.89
C ASP A 131 -1.21 16.18 -10.01
N ILE A 132 -1.16 16.08 -8.67
CA ILE A 132 -1.44 17.21 -7.75
C ILE A 132 -0.36 18.31 -7.91
N LEU A 133 0.90 17.92 -8.08
CA LEU A 133 2.03 18.85 -8.18
C LEU A 133 2.22 19.45 -9.58
N LYS A 134 1.64 18.83 -10.62
CA LYS A 134 1.54 19.43 -11.95
C LYS A 134 0.53 20.56 -11.86
N LYS A 135 1.05 21.78 -11.99
CA LYS A 135 0.24 22.95 -12.32
C LYS A 135 -0.05 22.94 -13.81
#